data_AF-A0A497PIP5-F1
#
_entry.id   AF-A0A497PIP5-F1
#
_cell.length_a   1.000
_cell.length_b   1.000
_cell.length_c   1.000
_cell.angle_alpha   90.00
_cell.angle_beta   90.00
_cell.angle_gamma   90.00
#
_symmetry.space_group_name_H-M   'P 1'
#
loop_
_entity.id
_entity.type
_entity.pdbx_description
1 polymer ?
#
loop_
_entity_poly.entity_id
_entity_poly.type
_entity_poly.pdbx_seq_one_letter_code
_entity_poly.pdbx_strand_id
1 'polypeptide(L)' 'MKVEMISIEKLIEPKEELRSVLVKENLEELAESIKELGILEPLIVRPVEDKYEIVA' A
#
# COMPACT_ATOMS: atom_id res chain seq x y z
N MET A 1 -1.61 17.44 6.11
CA MET A 1 -1.92 16.08 5.61
C MET A 1 -3.00 15.48 6.50
N LYS A 2 -3.94 14.73 5.94
CA LYS A 2 -4.98 13.99 6.68
C LYS A 2 -4.75 12.50 6.41
N VAL A 3 -4.86 11.68 7.45
CA VAL A 3 -4.79 10.22 7.36
C VAL A 3 -6.19 9.66 7.60
N GLU A 4 -6.59 8.68 6.80
CA GLU A 4 -7.91 8.05 6.89
C GLU A 4 -7.77 6.53 6.77
N MET A 5 -8.65 5.81 7.47
CA MET A 5 -8.76 4.35 7.32
C MET A 5 -9.63 4.04 6.11
N ILE A 6 -9.03 3.47 5.08
CA ILE A 6 -9.71 3.07 3.83
C ILE A 6 -9.74 1.55 3.77
N SER A 7 -10.86 0.96 3.35
CA SER A 7 -10.94 -0.48 3.09
C SER A 7 -9.97 -0.87 1.99
N ILE A 8 -9.22 -1.95 2.19
CA ILE A 8 -8.28 -2.48 1.19
C ILE A 8 -8.97 -2.78 -0.16
N GLU A 9 -10.26 -3.13 -0.14
CA GLU A 9 -11.07 -3.42 -1.34
C GLU A 9 -11.28 -2.18 -2.24
N LYS A 10 -11.08 -0.99 -1.70
CA LYS A 10 -11.15 0.27 -2.45
C LYS A 10 -9.81 0.66 -3.07
N LEU A 11 -8.74 -0.08 -2.80
CA LEU A 11 -7.42 0.18 -3.39
C LEU A 11 -7.30 -0.51 -4.75
N ILE A 12 -6.67 0.18 -5.70
CA ILE A 12 -6.25 -0.38 -6.98
C ILE A 12 -4.74 -0.28 -7.12
N GLU A 13 -4.18 -1.22 -7.87
CA GLU A 13 -2.75 -1.26 -8.18
C GLU A 13 -2.31 0.00 -8.95
N PRO A 14 -1.08 0.48 -8.72
CA PRO A 14 -0.53 1.60 -9.47
C PRO A 14 -0.46 1.24 -10.96
N LYS A 15 -0.81 2.19 -11.82
CA LYS A 15 -0.73 2.02 -13.29
C LYS A 15 0.70 1.76 -13.78
N GLU A 16 1.70 2.26 -13.07
CA GLU A 16 3.12 2.06 -13.36
C GLU A 16 3.77 1.36 -12.17
N GLU A 17 4.60 0.35 -12.43
CA GLU A 17 5.30 -0.36 -11.36
C GLU A 17 6.18 0.61 -10.55
N LEU A 18 5.84 0.78 -9.28
CA LEU A 18 6.55 1.69 -8.37
C LEU A 18 7.94 1.16 -7.98
N ARG A 19 8.18 -0.15 -8.12
CA ARG A 19 9.43 -0.82 -7.73
C ARG A 19 9.78 -1.92 -8.72
N SER A 20 11.01 -1.92 -9.22
CA SER A 20 11.43 -2.79 -10.32
C SER A 20 11.79 -4.24 -9.91
N VAL A 21 12.04 -4.52 -8.62
CA VAL A 21 12.31 -5.87 -8.11
C VAL A 21 11.88 -5.97 -6.64
N LEU A 22 10.96 -6.87 -6.32
CA LEU A 22 10.71 -7.35 -4.96
C LEU A 22 11.16 -8.82 -4.87
N VAL A 23 12.08 -9.11 -3.95
CA VAL A 23 12.47 -10.49 -3.62
C VAL A 23 11.47 -11.04 -2.60
N LYS A 24 11.06 -12.30 -2.77
CA LYS A 24 10.04 -12.97 -1.95
C LYS A 24 10.32 -12.87 -0.45
N GLU A 25 11.57 -13.06 -0.04
CA GLU A 25 12.00 -12.99 1.37
C GLU A 25 11.65 -11.62 2.00
N ASN A 26 11.91 -10.53 1.28
CA ASN A 26 11.59 -9.17 1.76
C ASN A 26 10.08 -8.94 1.93
N LEU A 27 9.26 -9.60 1.12
CA LEU A 27 7.80 -9.48 1.21
C LEU A 27 7.25 -10.24 2.43
N GLU A 28 7.82 -11.41 2.73
CA GLU A 28 7.47 -12.20 3.91
C GLU A 28 7.86 -11.45 5.19
N GLU A 29 9.07 -10.91 5.26
CA GLU A 29 9.52 -10.08 6.39
C GLU A 29 8.64 -8.84 6.60
N LEU A 30 8.27 -8.15 5.51
CA LEU A 30 7.37 -7.00 5.58
C LEU A 30 5.97 -7.40 6.09
N ALA A 31 5.45 -8.53 5.63
CA ALA A 31 4.14 -9.01 6.06
C ALA A 31 4.14 -9.37 7.55
N GLU A 32 5.19 -10.02 8.07
CA GLU A 32 5.31 -10.29 9.51
C GLU A 32 5.43 -9.00 10.33
N SER A 33 6.24 -8.04 9.88
CA SER A 33 6.37 -6.73 10.54
C SER A 33 5.01 -5.99 10.61
N ILE A 34 4.24 -5.99 9.52
CA ILE A 34 2.90 -5.36 9.51
C ILE A 34 1.93 -6.09 10.46
N LYS A 35 2.03 -7.41 10.62
CA LYS A 35 1.19 -8.15 11.58
C LYS A 35 1.53 -7.81 13.03
N GLU A 36 2.81 -7.61 13.34
CA GLU A 36 3.27 -7.33 14.71
C GLU A 36 3.08 -5.86 15.10
N LEU A 37 3.41 -4.94 14.19
CA LEU A 37 3.51 -3.51 14.47
C LEU A 37 2.40 -2.68 13.82
N GLY A 38 1.69 -3.25 12.86
CA GLY A 38 0.79 -2.52 11.96
C GLY A 38 1.55 -1.79 10.84
N ILE A 39 0.80 -1.04 10.04
CA ILE A 39 1.37 -0.17 9.01
C ILE A 39 1.94 1.09 9.68
N LEU A 40 3.26 1.23 9.65
CA LEU A 40 3.97 2.36 10.30
C LEU A 40 3.87 3.65 9.49
N GLU A 41 3.93 3.54 8.16
CA GLU A 41 3.84 4.68 7.24
C GLU A 41 2.55 4.58 6.42
N PRO A 42 1.70 5.62 6.41
CA PRO A 42 0.48 5.62 5.61
C PRO A 42 0.79 5.51 4.12
N LEU A 43 -0.04 4.74 3.39
CA LEU A 43 -0.01 4.71 1.94
C LEU A 43 -0.47 6.05 1.36
N ILE A 44 0.23 6.54 0.36
CA ILE A 44 -0.16 7.72 -0.41
C ILE A 44 -1.01 7.24 -1.58
N VAL A 45 -2.23 7.75 -1.66
CA VAL A 45 -3.19 7.38 -2.71
C VAL A 45 -3.76 8.59 -3.41
N ARG A 46 -4.23 8.39 -4.64
CA ARG A 46 -5.05 9.37 -5.37
C ARG A 46 -6.44 8.80 -5.69
N PRO A 47 -7.50 9.61 -5.63
CA PRO A 47 -8.85 9.14 -5.98
C PRO A 47 -8.93 8.82 -7.48
N VAL A 48 -9.56 7.69 -7.81
CA VAL A 48 -9.89 7.25 -9.17
C VAL A 48 -11.30 6.68 -9.15
N GLU A 49 -12.25 7.43 -9.71
CA GLU A 49 -13.69 7.12 -9.63
C GLU A 49 -14.16 6.91 -8.17
N ASP A 50 -14.62 5.70 -7.82
CA ASP A 50 -15.08 5.29 -6.49
C ASP A 50 -13.98 4.59 -5.65
N LYS A 51 -12.75 4.55 -6.17
CA LYS A 51 -11.58 3.86 -5.59
C LYS A 51 -10.39 4.79 -5.40
N TYR A 52 -9.28 4.20 -4.95
CA TYR A 52 -8.02 4.89 -4.71
C TYR A 52 -6.85 4.13 -5.32
N GLU A 53 -6.05 4.80 -6.12
CA GLU A 53 -4.83 4.23 -6.71
C GLU A 53 -3.63 4.53 -5.82
N ILE A 54 -2.79 3.52 -5.57
CA ILE A 54 -1.57 3.65 -4.80
C ILE A 54 -0.54 4.47 -5.59
N VAL A 55 0.12 5.41 -4.92
CA VAL A 55 1.16 6.28 -5.49
C VAL A 55 2.50 6.07 -4.81
N ALA A 56 2.51 5.84 -3.49
CA ALA A 56 3.70 5.53 -2.70
C ALA A 56 3.35 4.78 -1.41
#